data_AF-A0A7S1G1J7-F1
#
_entry.id   AF-A0A7S1G1J7-F1
#
_cell.length_a   1.000
_cell.length_b   1.000
_cell.length_c   1.000
_cell.angle_alpha   90.00
_cell.angle_beta   90.00
_cell.angle_gamma   90.00
#
_symmetry.space_group_name_H-M   'P 1'
#
loop_
_entity.id
_entity.type
_entity.pdbx_description
1 polymer ?
#
loop_
_entity_poly.entity_id
_entity_poly.type
_entity_poly.pdbx_seq_one_letter_code
_entity_poly.pdbx_strand_id
1 'polypeptide(L)'
;MSATRPAVSPLLRQAYKQTYASLRVGRGGTSTSASTPAKPLRRVQSSSSSSSSTPPPPSEGEGMFTNPWSNAKLWGGFGAAAGWGMSGAAIYDASQSGPEIISLNMTGVLIVYSSLFARWAYVVKPQNMMLCACHVTNVLAQANQMKRGLEYKAEQGGPAGKEEVDQLMKSAGVAGAVGAVAIAGAPAMRTAVAGANLPFGLSAMVAGDAGPFTVHFWAPMSKWLISGASFMDLDRPTDKISVAQFTALTATGFFFSRYALLVKPINYVLCSVNIALFGSSAYHLTRKIKADYL
;
A
#
# COMPACT_ATOMS: atom_id res chain seq x y z
N MET A 1 -13.81 3.11 49.34
CA MET A 1 -12.91 2.00 48.95
C MET A 1 -11.68 2.61 48.28
N SER A 2 -10.54 2.66 48.96
CA SER A 2 -9.30 3.28 48.48
C SER A 2 -8.49 2.25 47.69
N ALA A 3 -8.17 2.55 46.42
CA ALA A 3 -7.42 1.66 45.55
C ALA A 3 -5.92 1.75 45.82
N THR A 4 -5.37 0.75 46.52
CA THR A 4 -3.95 0.62 46.78
C THR A 4 -3.20 0.29 45.49
N ARG A 5 -2.25 1.15 45.08
CA ARG A 5 -1.37 0.89 43.92
C ARG A 5 -0.49 -0.34 44.20
N PRO A 6 -0.25 -1.22 43.20
CA PRO A 6 0.59 -2.40 43.41
C PRO A 6 2.06 -2.00 43.63
N ALA A 7 2.70 -2.64 44.60
CA ALA A 7 4.10 -2.42 44.92
C ALA A 7 5.00 -2.98 43.81
N VAL A 8 5.65 -2.09 43.06
CA VAL A 8 6.67 -2.46 42.06
C VAL A 8 7.89 -3.04 42.79
N SER A 9 8.30 -4.26 42.39
CA SER A 9 9.38 -5.02 43.02
C SER A 9 10.71 -4.23 43.03
N PRO A 10 11.57 -4.42 44.06
CA PRO A 10 12.87 -3.73 44.14
C PRO A 10 13.77 -3.99 42.91
N LEU A 11 13.67 -5.19 42.32
CA LEU A 11 14.41 -5.59 41.12
C LEU A 11 14.00 -4.80 39.88
N LEU A 12 12.70 -4.52 39.71
CA LEU A 12 12.20 -3.68 38.61
C LEU A 12 12.67 -2.22 38.73
N ARG A 13 12.79 -1.71 39.97
CA ARG A 13 13.35 -0.37 40.19
C ARG A 13 14.86 -0.32 39.92
N GLN A 14 15.58 -1.39 40.20
CA GLN A 14 17.02 -1.47 39.95
C GLN A 14 17.31 -1.61 38.45
N ALA A 15 16.55 -2.43 37.73
CA ALA A 15 16.62 -2.54 36.27
C ALA A 15 16.28 -1.21 35.58
N TYR A 16 15.25 -0.50 36.06
CA TYR A 16 14.90 0.82 35.51
C TYR A 16 16.02 1.85 35.69
N LYS A 17 16.67 1.89 36.88
CA LYS A 17 17.79 2.80 37.15
C LYS A 17 19.03 2.50 36.30
N GLN A 18 19.33 1.23 36.05
CA GLN A 18 20.47 0.83 35.21
C GLN A 18 20.24 1.21 33.74
N THR A 19 19.03 1.02 33.21
CA THR A 19 18.68 1.41 31.83
C THR A 19 18.64 2.93 31.66
N TYR A 20 18.22 3.68 32.68
CA TYR A 20 18.22 5.15 32.62
C TYR A 20 19.63 5.76 32.73
N ALA A 21 20.54 5.09 33.46
CA ALA A 21 21.93 5.51 33.60
C ALA A 21 22.72 5.30 32.29
N SER A 22 22.51 4.19 31.58
CA SER A 22 23.18 3.93 30.30
C SER A 22 22.72 4.86 29.18
N LEU A 23 21.46 5.31 29.19
CA LEU A 23 20.92 6.28 28.24
C LEU A 23 21.41 7.72 28.47
N ARG A 24 21.98 8.03 29.65
CA ARG A 24 22.51 9.38 29.97
C ARG A 24 24.00 9.53 29.70
N VAL A 25 24.75 8.43 29.57
CA VAL A 25 26.22 8.42 29.37
C VAL A 25 26.61 8.54 27.89
N GLY A 26 25.68 8.38 26.95
CA GLY A 26 25.95 8.56 25.51
C GLY A 26 26.07 10.00 25.00
N ARG A 27 26.08 11.01 25.89
CA ARG A 27 26.11 12.43 25.52
C ARG A 27 27.01 13.23 26.47
N GLY A 28 28.32 13.00 26.39
CA GLY A 28 29.33 13.76 27.15
C GLY A 28 30.73 13.43 26.66
N GLY A 29 31.47 14.45 26.24
CA GLY A 29 32.75 14.33 25.54
C GLY A 29 33.87 13.68 26.34
N THR A 30 34.80 13.10 25.60
CA THR A 30 36.09 12.60 26.07
C THR A 30 37.02 13.77 26.38
N SER A 31 37.33 13.98 27.66
CA SER A 31 38.44 14.83 28.12
C SER A 31 39.64 13.96 28.48
N THR A 32 40.76 14.14 27.80
CA THR A 32 42.08 13.63 28.20
C THR A 32 42.97 14.78 28.69
N SER A 33 43.80 14.42 29.67
CA SER A 33 44.64 15.20 30.57
C SER A 33 45.60 16.22 29.93
N ALA A 34 45.91 17.27 30.70
CA ALA A 34 46.79 18.39 30.37
C ALA A 34 48.25 18.16 30.81
N SER A 35 49.21 18.64 30.00
CA SER A 35 50.51 19.17 30.47
C SER A 35 51.19 20.13 29.47
N THR A 36 51.28 21.40 29.88
CA THR A 36 52.37 22.42 29.73
C THR A 36 52.80 22.94 28.32
N PRO A 37 53.10 24.26 28.17
CA PRO A 37 52.90 24.99 26.91
C PRO A 37 54.19 25.22 26.10
N ALA A 38 54.06 25.29 24.76
CA ALA A 38 55.09 25.78 23.85
C ALA A 38 54.51 26.75 22.81
N LYS A 39 55.30 27.78 22.48
CA LYS A 39 54.97 29.03 21.76
C LYS A 39 54.31 28.87 20.38
N PRO A 40 53.53 29.87 19.92
CA PRO A 40 52.67 29.76 18.75
C PRO A 40 53.45 29.98 17.44
N LEU A 41 53.31 29.04 16.51
CA LEU A 41 53.64 29.25 15.10
C LEU A 41 52.40 29.80 14.36
N ARG A 42 52.58 31.00 13.82
CA ARG A 42 51.60 31.81 13.09
C ARG A 42 51.09 31.07 11.85
N ARG A 43 49.90 30.46 11.94
CA ARG A 43 49.16 29.92 10.79
C ARG A 43 48.25 31.01 10.23
N VAL A 44 48.52 31.38 8.97
CA VAL A 44 47.72 32.32 8.18
C VAL A 44 46.26 31.84 8.14
N GLN A 45 45.35 32.62 8.71
CA GLN A 45 43.91 32.45 8.52
C GLN A 45 43.53 33.11 7.20
N SER A 46 43.16 32.31 6.19
CA SER A 46 42.34 32.78 5.08
C SER A 46 40.89 32.78 5.51
N SER A 47 40.34 33.96 5.75
CA SER A 47 38.93 34.17 6.04
C SER A 47 38.11 34.09 4.75
N SER A 48 37.60 32.91 4.40
CA SER A 48 36.49 32.79 3.45
C SER A 48 35.19 32.67 4.24
N SER A 49 34.46 33.77 4.33
CA SER A 49 33.09 33.82 4.84
C SER A 49 32.16 33.06 3.91
N SER A 50 31.90 31.77 4.20
CA SER A 50 30.85 31.02 3.53
C SER A 50 29.50 31.36 4.17
N SER A 51 28.79 32.31 3.57
CA SER A 51 27.37 32.52 3.81
C SER A 51 26.60 31.25 3.46
N SER A 52 26.04 30.58 4.46
CA SER A 52 25.13 29.46 4.27
C SER A 52 23.78 29.98 3.74
N SER A 53 23.67 30.17 2.43
CA SER A 53 22.38 30.33 1.78
C SER A 53 21.78 28.93 1.59
N THR A 54 20.90 28.52 2.49
CA THR A 54 20.00 27.39 2.24
C THR A 54 19.21 27.72 0.97
N PRO A 55 19.20 26.86 -0.07
CA PRO A 55 18.34 27.11 -1.22
C PRO A 55 16.87 27.12 -0.77
N PRO A 56 16.03 28.00 -1.35
CA PRO A 56 14.61 28.02 -1.01
C PRO A 56 13.98 26.65 -1.29
N PRO A 57 12.97 26.24 -0.51
CA PRO A 57 12.24 25.01 -0.79
C PRO A 57 11.71 25.05 -2.22
N PRO A 58 11.80 23.94 -2.98
CA PRO A 58 11.33 23.91 -4.36
C PRO A 58 9.86 24.34 -4.39
N SER A 59 9.55 25.30 -5.26
CA SER A 59 8.21 25.85 -5.41
C SER A 59 7.23 24.72 -5.72
N GLU A 60 6.09 24.69 -5.01
CA GLU A 60 5.11 23.58 -5.11
C GLU A 60 4.47 23.42 -6.51
N GLY A 61 4.82 24.26 -7.47
CA GLY A 61 4.30 24.28 -8.84
C GLY A 61 5.26 23.86 -9.96
N GLU A 62 6.57 23.76 -9.72
CA GLU A 62 7.57 23.60 -10.82
C GLU A 62 7.75 22.17 -11.36
N GLY A 63 6.99 21.18 -10.86
CA GLY A 63 7.31 19.78 -11.09
C GLY A 63 6.41 19.00 -12.05
N MET A 64 5.31 19.55 -12.57
CA MET A 64 4.31 18.74 -13.31
C MET A 64 4.69 18.49 -14.77
N PHE A 65 5.30 19.47 -15.45
CA PHE A 65 5.48 19.42 -16.91
C PHE A 65 6.93 19.58 -17.38
N THR A 66 7.92 19.53 -16.48
CA THR A 66 9.34 19.69 -16.86
C THR A 66 9.87 18.50 -17.67
N ASN A 67 9.45 17.28 -17.33
CA ASN A 67 9.59 16.09 -18.18
C ASN A 67 8.42 15.12 -17.90
N PRO A 68 7.38 15.11 -18.76
CA PRO A 68 6.19 14.28 -18.51
C PRO A 68 6.49 12.79 -18.48
N TRP A 69 7.52 12.32 -19.21
CA TRP A 69 7.87 10.90 -19.29
C TRP A 69 8.40 10.34 -17.96
N SER A 70 9.13 11.15 -17.20
CA SER A 70 9.74 10.73 -15.92
C SER A 70 8.94 11.18 -14.70
N ASN A 71 7.77 11.79 -14.89
CA ASN A 71 6.99 12.35 -13.81
C ASN A 71 6.01 11.35 -13.18
N ALA A 72 6.39 10.77 -12.05
CA ALA A 72 5.54 9.85 -11.30
C ALA A 72 4.17 10.44 -10.91
N LYS A 73 4.09 11.73 -10.55
CA LYS A 73 2.82 12.36 -10.16
C LYS A 73 1.86 12.47 -11.34
N LEU A 74 2.38 12.76 -12.54
CA LEU A 74 1.59 12.84 -13.77
C LEU A 74 1.07 11.45 -14.18
N TRP A 75 1.96 10.47 -14.31
CA TRP A 75 1.57 9.09 -14.69
C TRP A 75 0.62 8.46 -13.66
N GLY A 76 0.92 8.62 -12.37
CA GLY A 76 0.07 8.12 -11.30
C GLY A 76 -1.27 8.85 -11.21
N GLY A 77 -1.30 10.17 -11.47
CA GLY A 77 -2.51 10.98 -11.48
C GLY A 77 -3.47 10.56 -12.59
N PHE A 78 -2.98 10.41 -13.83
CA PHE A 78 -3.82 9.94 -14.94
C PHE A 78 -4.29 8.51 -14.77
N GLY A 79 -3.42 7.61 -14.26
CA GLY A 79 -3.85 6.26 -13.90
C GLY A 79 -4.95 6.27 -12.85
N ALA A 80 -4.83 7.11 -11.82
CA ALA A 80 -5.86 7.25 -10.80
C ALA A 80 -7.16 7.80 -11.38
N ALA A 81 -7.09 8.84 -12.22
CA ALA A 81 -8.24 9.42 -12.90
C ALA A 81 -8.99 8.40 -13.77
N ALA A 82 -8.27 7.60 -14.56
CA ALA A 82 -8.87 6.52 -15.35
C ALA A 82 -9.60 5.49 -14.46
N GLY A 83 -9.11 5.27 -13.24
CA GLY A 83 -9.69 4.34 -12.28
C GLY A 83 -10.97 4.82 -11.59
N TRP A 84 -11.26 6.14 -11.57
CA TRP A 84 -12.41 6.68 -10.82
C TRP A 84 -13.78 6.24 -11.34
N GLY A 85 -13.87 5.85 -12.62
CA GLY A 85 -15.11 5.27 -13.16
C GLY A 85 -15.55 4.02 -12.40
N MET A 86 -14.60 3.19 -11.94
CA MET A 86 -14.90 1.99 -11.14
C MET A 86 -15.38 2.36 -9.73
N SER A 87 -14.87 3.44 -9.13
CA SER A 87 -15.39 3.93 -7.86
C SER A 87 -16.81 4.47 -7.97
N GLY A 88 -17.12 5.17 -9.07
CA GLY A 88 -18.48 5.57 -9.39
C GLY A 88 -19.42 4.37 -9.47
N ALA A 89 -19.02 3.31 -10.16
CA ALA A 89 -19.79 2.06 -10.24
C ALA A 89 -19.99 1.42 -8.86
N ALA A 90 -18.95 1.35 -8.04
CA ALA A 90 -19.06 0.80 -6.68
C ALA A 90 -20.03 1.61 -5.79
N ILE A 91 -20.01 2.95 -5.88
CA ILE A 91 -20.96 3.81 -5.18
C ILE A 91 -22.39 3.58 -5.69
N TYR A 92 -22.54 3.49 -7.02
CA TYR A 92 -23.83 3.23 -7.64
C TYR A 92 -24.41 1.91 -7.14
N ASP A 93 -23.65 0.81 -7.20
CA ASP A 93 -24.06 -0.48 -6.68
C ASP A 93 -24.38 -0.42 -5.17
N ALA A 94 -23.55 0.30 -4.40
CA ALA A 94 -23.77 0.52 -2.98
C ALA A 94 -25.11 1.18 -2.66
N SER A 95 -25.64 1.99 -3.57
CA SER A 95 -26.86 2.79 -3.37
C SER A 95 -28.10 2.25 -4.07
N GLN A 96 -27.96 1.63 -5.24
CA GLN A 96 -29.09 1.27 -6.12
C GLN A 96 -29.33 -0.24 -6.20
N SER A 97 -28.28 -1.05 -6.09
CA SER A 97 -28.41 -2.50 -6.29
C SER A 97 -29.07 -3.15 -5.07
N GLY A 98 -30.01 -4.08 -5.30
CA GLY A 98 -30.67 -4.86 -4.24
C GLY A 98 -29.69 -5.76 -3.50
N PRO A 99 -29.93 -6.10 -2.22
CA PRO A 99 -29.03 -6.94 -1.44
C PRO A 99 -28.89 -8.38 -1.96
N GLU A 100 -29.84 -8.87 -2.74
CA GLU A 100 -29.90 -10.23 -3.28
C GLU A 100 -28.81 -10.55 -4.31
N ILE A 101 -28.26 -9.55 -4.99
CA ILE A 101 -27.17 -9.73 -5.97
C ILE A 101 -25.78 -9.63 -5.33
N ILE A 102 -25.71 -9.32 -4.04
CA ILE A 102 -24.44 -9.09 -3.33
C ILE A 102 -23.76 -10.44 -3.04
N SER A 103 -22.60 -10.66 -3.65
CA SER A 103 -21.73 -11.78 -3.29
C SER A 103 -20.86 -11.41 -2.09
N LEU A 104 -21.18 -11.93 -0.90
CA LEU A 104 -20.42 -11.68 0.33
C LEU A 104 -18.93 -12.01 0.18
N ASN A 105 -18.59 -13.10 -0.51
CA ASN A 105 -17.21 -13.50 -0.74
C ASN A 105 -16.46 -12.47 -1.61
N MET A 106 -17.05 -12.04 -2.72
CA MET A 106 -16.44 -11.04 -3.60
C MET A 106 -16.31 -9.69 -2.89
N THR A 107 -17.35 -9.25 -2.18
CA THR A 107 -17.34 -8.03 -1.39
C THR A 107 -16.21 -8.04 -0.36
N GLY A 108 -16.02 -9.16 0.35
CA GLY A 108 -14.91 -9.35 1.29
C GLY A 108 -13.54 -9.26 0.62
N VAL A 109 -13.36 -9.91 -0.53
CA VAL A 109 -12.12 -9.82 -1.33
C VAL A 109 -11.84 -8.38 -1.75
N LEU A 110 -12.85 -7.64 -2.23
CA LEU A 110 -12.70 -6.26 -2.68
C LEU A 110 -12.37 -5.29 -1.53
N ILE A 111 -12.87 -5.53 -0.32
CA ILE A 111 -12.51 -4.77 0.89
C ILE A 111 -11.02 -4.96 1.20
N VAL A 112 -10.53 -6.20 1.23
CA VAL A 112 -9.12 -6.50 1.53
C VAL A 112 -8.21 -5.93 0.44
N TYR A 113 -8.54 -6.19 -0.83
CA TYR A 113 -7.82 -5.66 -1.99
C TYR A 113 -7.70 -4.14 -1.95
N SER A 114 -8.82 -3.45 -1.76
CA SER A 114 -8.84 -1.98 -1.76
C SER A 114 -8.10 -1.40 -0.54
N SER A 115 -8.17 -2.07 0.62
CA SER A 115 -7.42 -1.66 1.82
C SER A 115 -5.90 -1.76 1.60
N LEU A 116 -5.43 -2.83 0.97
CA LEU A 116 -4.01 -3.00 0.62
C LEU A 116 -3.54 -1.89 -0.33
N PHE A 117 -4.31 -1.59 -1.37
CA PHE A 117 -3.94 -0.55 -2.33
C PHE A 117 -4.07 0.87 -1.77
N ALA A 118 -5.04 1.14 -0.91
CA ALA A 118 -5.13 2.42 -0.19
C ALA A 118 -3.87 2.65 0.66
N ARG A 119 -3.46 1.62 1.43
CA ARG A 119 -2.21 1.67 2.20
C ARG A 119 -1.00 1.86 1.30
N TRP A 120 -0.91 1.12 0.20
CA TRP A 120 0.18 1.22 -0.76
C TRP A 120 0.29 2.63 -1.35
N ALA A 121 -0.82 3.21 -1.82
CA ALA A 121 -0.89 4.54 -2.42
C ALA A 121 -0.52 5.66 -1.45
N TYR A 122 -0.79 5.43 -0.16
CA TYR A 122 -0.40 6.34 0.92
C TYR A 122 1.10 6.25 1.26
N VAL A 123 1.72 5.07 1.24
CA VAL A 123 3.14 4.93 1.66
C VAL A 123 4.14 5.07 0.52
N VAL A 124 3.74 4.76 -0.72
CA VAL A 124 4.59 4.87 -1.92
C VAL A 124 5.07 6.31 -2.13
N LYS A 125 6.27 6.48 -2.69
CA LYS A 125 6.85 7.80 -2.96
C LYS A 125 7.07 8.04 -4.46
N PRO A 126 6.63 9.18 -5.02
CA PRO A 126 5.71 10.15 -4.41
C PRO A 126 4.35 9.52 -4.11
N GLN A 127 3.63 10.08 -3.12
CA GLN A 127 2.31 9.57 -2.74
C GLN A 127 1.29 9.85 -3.84
N ASN A 128 0.32 8.95 -3.98
CA ASN A 128 -0.79 9.13 -4.89
C ASN A 128 -2.11 9.17 -4.10
N MET A 129 -2.46 10.37 -3.64
CA MET A 129 -3.65 10.57 -2.81
C MET A 129 -4.96 10.37 -3.59
N MET A 130 -4.96 10.59 -4.91
CA MET A 130 -6.12 10.34 -5.76
C MET A 130 -6.42 8.84 -5.87
N LEU A 131 -5.36 8.02 -6.05
CA LEU A 131 -5.47 6.56 -6.02
C LEU A 131 -5.89 6.07 -4.62
N CYS A 132 -5.31 6.65 -3.57
CA CYS A 132 -5.70 6.35 -2.19
C CYS A 132 -7.20 6.61 -1.97
N ALA A 133 -7.70 7.78 -2.39
CA ALA A 133 -9.10 8.16 -2.27
C ALA A 133 -10.02 7.20 -3.04
N CYS A 134 -9.67 6.85 -4.29
CA CYS A 134 -10.41 5.86 -5.08
C CYS A 134 -10.58 4.54 -4.32
N HIS A 135 -9.50 4.01 -3.72
CA HIS A 135 -9.57 2.77 -2.97
C HIS A 135 -10.30 2.90 -1.62
N VAL A 136 -10.13 4.02 -0.91
CA VAL A 136 -10.88 4.26 0.34
C VAL A 136 -12.39 4.33 0.05
N THR A 137 -12.79 5.04 -0.99
CA THR A 137 -14.18 5.09 -1.45
C THR A 137 -14.70 3.69 -1.77
N ASN A 138 -13.92 2.86 -2.47
CA ASN A 138 -14.30 1.48 -2.73
C ASN A 138 -14.45 0.65 -1.45
N VAL A 139 -13.56 0.81 -0.45
CA VAL A 139 -13.69 0.14 0.85
C VAL A 139 -15.01 0.52 1.52
N LEU A 140 -15.36 1.81 1.54
CA LEU A 140 -16.60 2.28 2.16
C LEU A 140 -17.85 1.76 1.44
N ALA A 141 -17.86 1.83 0.10
CA ALA A 141 -18.95 1.30 -0.71
C ALA A 141 -19.14 -0.21 -0.48
N GLN A 142 -18.04 -0.98 -0.49
CA GLN A 142 -18.08 -2.42 -0.28
C GLN A 142 -18.40 -2.79 1.19
N ALA A 143 -17.99 -1.98 2.17
CA ALA A 143 -18.38 -2.19 3.57
C ALA A 143 -19.90 -1.99 3.76
N ASN A 144 -20.48 -0.99 3.09
CA ASN A 144 -21.94 -0.81 3.07
C ASN A 144 -22.63 -2.01 2.40
N GLN A 145 -22.13 -2.48 1.25
CA GLN A 145 -22.63 -3.68 0.58
C GLN A 145 -22.52 -4.92 1.46
N MET A 146 -21.40 -5.10 2.18
CA MET A 146 -21.19 -6.20 3.10
C MET A 146 -22.25 -6.19 4.21
N LYS A 147 -22.46 -5.04 4.86
CA LYS A 147 -23.51 -4.90 5.88
C LYS A 147 -24.87 -5.34 5.34
N ARG A 148 -25.29 -4.76 4.21
CA ARG A 148 -26.59 -5.03 3.59
C ARG A 148 -26.75 -6.50 3.19
N GLY A 149 -25.70 -7.11 2.64
CA GLY A 149 -25.71 -8.52 2.25
C GLY A 149 -25.76 -9.47 3.45
N LEU A 150 -25.07 -9.15 4.55
CA LEU A 150 -25.11 -9.95 5.78
C LEU A 150 -26.50 -9.90 6.43
N GLU A 151 -27.08 -8.71 6.52
CA GLU A 151 -28.45 -8.51 7.04
C GLU A 151 -29.46 -9.33 6.21
N TYR A 152 -29.42 -9.17 4.88
CA TYR A 152 -30.30 -9.91 3.97
C TYR A 152 -30.15 -11.43 4.10
N LYS A 153 -28.90 -11.93 4.18
CA LYS A 153 -28.65 -13.37 4.30
C LYS A 153 -29.14 -13.94 5.63
N ALA A 154 -28.96 -13.19 6.73
CA ALA A 154 -29.46 -13.57 8.05
C ALA A 154 -31.00 -13.57 8.12
N GLU A 155 -31.66 -12.65 7.41
CA GLU A 155 -33.12 -12.55 7.35
C GLU A 155 -33.74 -13.64 6.47
N GLN A 156 -33.23 -13.82 5.24
CA GLN A 156 -33.76 -14.80 4.29
C GLN A 156 -33.46 -16.25 4.66
N GLY A 157 -32.27 -16.52 5.20
CA GLY A 157 -31.85 -17.88 5.55
C GLY A 157 -32.36 -18.39 6.90
N GLY A 158 -33.10 -17.57 7.65
CA GLY A 158 -33.57 -17.93 8.98
C GLY A 158 -32.44 -18.38 9.92
N PRO A 159 -32.62 -19.41 10.76
CA PRO A 159 -31.57 -19.92 11.65
C PRO A 159 -30.30 -20.36 10.91
N ALA A 160 -30.43 -21.01 9.74
CA ALA A 160 -29.29 -21.49 8.96
C ALA A 160 -28.48 -20.32 8.35
N GLY A 161 -29.16 -19.29 7.85
CA GLY A 161 -28.51 -18.08 7.33
C GLY A 161 -27.74 -17.31 8.40
N LYS A 162 -28.29 -17.23 9.62
CA LYS A 162 -27.61 -16.63 10.78
C LYS A 162 -26.35 -17.41 11.15
N GLU A 163 -26.42 -18.73 11.15
CA GLU A 163 -25.25 -19.56 11.44
C GLU A 163 -24.15 -19.38 10.38
N GLU A 164 -24.51 -19.32 9.10
CA GLU A 164 -23.54 -19.09 8.03
C GLU A 164 -22.89 -17.69 8.13
N VAL A 165 -23.67 -16.67 8.45
CA VAL A 165 -23.17 -15.31 8.74
C VAL A 165 -22.20 -15.34 9.93
N ASP A 166 -22.55 -16.03 11.02
CA ASP A 166 -21.68 -16.16 12.20
C ASP A 166 -20.37 -16.88 11.86
N GLN A 167 -20.43 -17.94 11.06
CA GLN A 167 -19.23 -18.66 10.58
C GLN A 167 -18.35 -17.75 9.73
N LEU A 168 -18.95 -16.98 8.81
CA LEU A 168 -18.22 -16.02 7.99
C LEU A 168 -17.55 -14.95 8.85
N MET A 169 -18.28 -14.37 9.81
CA MET A 169 -17.74 -13.35 10.72
C MET A 169 -16.60 -13.88 11.61
N LYS A 170 -16.73 -15.12 12.12
CA LYS A 170 -15.65 -15.81 12.83
C LYS A 170 -14.42 -16.00 11.94
N SER A 171 -14.61 -16.47 10.71
CA SER A 171 -13.51 -16.67 9.76
C SER A 171 -12.79 -15.36 9.40
N ALA A 172 -13.55 -14.28 9.21
CA ALA A 172 -13.02 -12.95 8.97
C ALA A 172 -12.25 -12.42 10.18
N GLY A 173 -12.74 -12.65 11.40
CA GLY A 173 -12.05 -12.32 12.64
C GLY A 173 -10.71 -13.05 12.78
N VAL A 174 -10.67 -14.35 12.49
CA VAL A 174 -9.44 -15.15 12.48
C VAL A 174 -8.46 -14.64 11.41
N ALA A 175 -8.93 -14.43 10.18
CA ALA A 175 -8.09 -13.93 9.09
C ALA A 175 -7.53 -12.53 9.41
N GLY A 176 -8.33 -11.64 10.00
CA GLY A 176 -7.91 -10.32 10.45
C GLY A 176 -6.83 -10.39 11.55
N ALA A 177 -6.99 -11.29 12.53
CA ALA A 177 -5.99 -11.50 13.57
C ALA A 177 -4.67 -12.04 13.00
N VAL A 178 -4.72 -13.05 12.11
CA VAL A 178 -3.54 -13.60 11.43
C VAL A 178 -2.84 -12.51 10.62
N GLY A 179 -3.59 -11.71 9.86
CA GLY A 179 -3.06 -10.58 9.10
C GLY A 179 -2.36 -9.55 9.99
N ALA A 180 -2.96 -9.19 11.13
CA ALA A 180 -2.37 -8.25 12.08
C ALA A 180 -1.06 -8.78 12.69
N VAL A 181 -1.02 -10.07 13.06
CA VAL A 181 0.20 -10.72 13.57
C VAL A 181 1.29 -10.75 12.50
N ALA A 182 0.95 -11.10 11.25
CA ALA A 182 1.91 -11.10 10.15
C ALA A 182 2.51 -9.71 9.89
N ILE A 183 1.68 -8.66 9.94
CA ILE A 183 2.12 -7.27 9.80
C ILE A 183 3.04 -6.86 10.96
N ALA A 184 2.68 -7.18 12.20
CA ALA A 184 3.48 -6.86 13.37
C ALA A 184 4.83 -7.61 13.38
N GLY A 185 4.85 -8.85 12.90
CA GLY A 185 6.07 -9.67 12.79
C GLY A 185 6.95 -9.34 11.58
N ALA A 186 6.43 -8.62 10.57
CA ALA A 186 7.13 -8.35 9.32
C ALA A 186 8.52 -7.71 9.49
N PRO A 187 8.75 -6.71 10.38
CA PRO A 187 10.08 -6.14 10.58
C PRO A 187 11.10 -7.14 11.15
N ALA A 188 10.66 -7.99 12.07
CA ALA A 188 11.51 -9.01 12.66
C ALA A 188 11.90 -10.07 11.62
N MET A 189 10.94 -10.57 10.83
CA MET A 189 11.20 -11.51 9.73
C MET A 189 12.12 -10.91 8.67
N ARG A 190 11.90 -9.64 8.30
CA ARG A 190 12.73 -8.92 7.35
C ARG A 190 14.19 -8.82 7.81
N THR A 191 14.40 -8.53 9.10
CA THR A 191 15.73 -8.44 9.70
C THR A 191 16.41 -9.81 9.77
N ALA A 192 15.67 -10.85 10.16
CA ALA A 192 16.18 -12.22 10.22
C ALA A 192 16.62 -12.73 8.84
N VAL A 193 15.81 -12.52 7.80
CA VAL A 193 16.15 -12.96 6.43
C VAL A 193 17.30 -12.16 5.83
N ALA A 194 17.42 -10.86 6.15
CA ALA A 194 18.56 -10.06 5.75
C ALA A 194 19.88 -10.62 6.33
N GLY A 195 19.85 -11.13 7.56
CA GLY A 195 21.00 -11.74 8.23
C GLY A 195 21.29 -13.19 7.84
N ALA A 196 20.41 -13.86 7.09
CA ALA A 196 20.50 -15.29 6.78
C ALA A 196 21.50 -15.64 5.66
N ASN A 197 22.10 -14.64 4.99
CA ASN A 197 23.07 -14.79 3.89
C ASN A 197 22.68 -15.86 2.85
N LEU A 198 21.42 -15.84 2.41
CA LEU A 198 20.89 -16.78 1.43
C LEU A 198 21.61 -16.59 0.08
N PRO A 199 21.84 -17.69 -0.67
CA PRO A 199 22.60 -17.63 -1.92
C PRO A 199 21.86 -16.80 -2.99
N PHE A 200 22.60 -16.38 -4.02
CA PHE A 200 22.07 -15.68 -5.20
C PHE A 200 21.38 -14.34 -4.91
N GLY A 201 21.72 -13.67 -3.80
CA GLY A 201 21.12 -12.39 -3.42
C GLY A 201 19.68 -12.51 -2.90
N LEU A 202 19.21 -13.73 -2.60
CA LEU A 202 17.84 -13.98 -2.15
C LEU A 202 17.53 -13.25 -0.83
N SER A 203 18.48 -13.14 0.09
CA SER A 203 18.32 -12.34 1.31
C SER A 203 17.99 -10.88 1.00
N ALA A 204 18.67 -10.27 0.02
CA ALA A 204 18.42 -8.89 -0.38
C ALA A 204 17.07 -8.72 -1.09
N MET A 205 16.65 -9.70 -1.90
CA MET A 205 15.35 -9.67 -2.56
C MET A 205 14.20 -9.82 -1.57
N VAL A 206 14.28 -10.81 -0.66
CA VAL A 206 13.23 -11.09 0.32
C VAL A 206 13.14 -9.98 1.38
N ALA A 207 14.29 -9.45 1.81
CA ALA A 207 14.34 -8.32 2.73
C ALA A 207 14.26 -6.94 2.04
N GLY A 208 13.99 -6.87 0.73
CA GLY A 208 13.90 -5.62 -0.01
C GLY A 208 12.65 -4.79 0.33
N ASP A 209 12.64 -3.51 -0.05
CA ASP A 209 11.50 -2.60 0.22
C ASP A 209 10.23 -2.95 -0.56
N ALA A 210 10.37 -3.71 -1.64
CA ALA A 210 9.26 -4.32 -2.38
C ALA A 210 9.17 -5.85 -2.15
N GLY A 211 9.84 -6.36 -1.11
CA GLY A 211 9.86 -7.78 -0.76
C GLY A 211 8.57 -8.25 -0.06
N PRO A 212 8.41 -9.58 0.12
CA PRO A 212 7.18 -10.23 0.59
C PRO A 212 6.72 -9.85 2.01
N PHE A 213 7.51 -9.09 2.76
CA PHE A 213 7.14 -8.57 4.07
C PHE A 213 6.57 -7.15 4.01
N THR A 214 6.23 -6.64 2.82
CA THR A 214 5.81 -5.25 2.62
C THR A 214 4.51 -5.14 1.84
N VAL A 215 3.78 -4.03 2.03
CA VAL A 215 2.60 -3.71 1.22
C VAL A 215 2.97 -3.52 -0.26
N HIS A 216 4.21 -3.15 -0.56
CA HIS A 216 4.73 -3.04 -1.93
C HIS A 216 4.79 -4.37 -2.65
N PHE A 217 4.79 -5.50 -1.94
CA PHE A 217 4.59 -6.82 -2.54
C PHE A 217 3.11 -7.21 -2.59
N TRP A 218 2.40 -7.15 -1.46
CA TRP A 218 1.05 -7.72 -1.33
C TRP A 218 -0.03 -6.96 -2.10
N ALA A 219 0.09 -5.63 -2.25
CA ALA A 219 -0.85 -4.89 -3.10
C ALA A 219 -0.73 -5.36 -4.56
N PRO A 220 0.43 -5.31 -5.24
CA PRO A 220 0.58 -5.87 -6.58
C PRO A 220 0.20 -7.35 -6.71
N MET A 221 0.55 -8.18 -5.74
CA MET A 221 0.21 -9.61 -5.77
C MET A 221 -1.30 -9.87 -5.67
N SER A 222 -2.02 -9.12 -4.84
CA SER A 222 -3.49 -9.25 -4.79
C SER A 222 -4.15 -8.86 -6.11
N LYS A 223 -3.54 -7.93 -6.87
CA LYS A 223 -3.99 -7.62 -8.23
C LYS A 223 -3.76 -8.77 -9.22
N TRP A 224 -2.69 -9.56 -9.07
CA TRP A 224 -2.48 -10.76 -9.87
C TRP A 224 -3.55 -11.83 -9.62
N LEU A 225 -3.96 -12.03 -8.36
CA LEU A 225 -5.03 -12.97 -8.03
C LEU A 225 -6.36 -12.59 -8.71
N ILE A 226 -6.68 -11.29 -8.77
CA ILE A 226 -7.87 -10.80 -9.46
C ILE A 226 -7.69 -10.83 -10.99
N SER A 227 -6.54 -10.40 -11.50
CA SER A 227 -6.28 -10.31 -12.95
C SER A 227 -6.14 -11.68 -13.62
N GLY A 228 -5.75 -12.72 -12.87
CA GLY A 228 -5.75 -14.10 -13.35
C GLY A 228 -7.15 -14.53 -13.84
N ALA A 229 -8.21 -14.10 -13.16
CA ALA A 229 -9.58 -14.37 -13.61
C ALA A 229 -9.89 -13.69 -14.95
N SER A 230 -9.39 -12.48 -15.20
CA SER A 230 -9.57 -11.78 -16.48
C SER A 230 -8.87 -12.47 -17.65
N PHE A 231 -7.72 -13.12 -17.42
CA PHE A 231 -7.05 -13.91 -18.46
C PHE A 231 -7.74 -15.22 -18.78
N MET A 232 -8.51 -15.78 -17.85
CA MET A 232 -9.31 -16.97 -18.11
C MET A 232 -10.63 -16.66 -18.83
N ASP A 233 -10.97 -15.37 -18.99
CA ASP A 233 -12.22 -14.90 -19.60
C ASP A 233 -11.99 -14.24 -20.98
N LEU A 234 -10.89 -14.57 -21.67
CA LEU A 234 -10.57 -13.98 -22.99
C LEU A 234 -11.63 -14.29 -24.06
N ASP A 235 -12.35 -15.40 -23.91
CA ASP A 235 -13.42 -15.81 -24.81
C ASP A 235 -14.78 -15.17 -24.50
N ARG A 236 -14.82 -14.17 -23.61
CA ARG A 236 -16.05 -13.45 -23.26
C ARG A 236 -16.78 -12.98 -24.53
N PRO A 237 -18.09 -13.29 -24.66
CA PRO A 237 -18.91 -12.81 -25.75
C PRO A 237 -18.89 -11.29 -25.85
N THR A 238 -18.81 -10.74 -27.07
CA THR A 238 -18.65 -9.30 -27.30
C THR A 238 -19.86 -8.47 -26.87
N ASP A 239 -21.05 -9.04 -26.84
CA ASP A 239 -22.27 -8.42 -26.31
C ASP A 239 -22.16 -8.11 -24.80
N LYS A 240 -21.33 -8.84 -24.06
CA LYS A 240 -21.11 -8.66 -22.61
C LYS A 240 -19.91 -7.76 -22.28
N ILE A 241 -19.26 -7.19 -23.29
CA ILE A 241 -18.10 -6.32 -23.13
C ILE A 241 -18.56 -4.87 -23.15
N SER A 242 -18.39 -4.16 -22.03
CA SER A 242 -18.67 -2.72 -21.96
C SER A 242 -17.51 -1.90 -22.53
N VAL A 243 -17.77 -1.11 -23.58
CA VAL A 243 -16.76 -0.23 -24.20
C VAL A 243 -16.17 0.74 -23.17
N ALA A 244 -17.02 1.37 -22.36
CA ALA A 244 -16.58 2.34 -21.35
C ALA A 244 -15.69 1.68 -20.29
N GLN A 245 -16.10 0.52 -19.77
CA GLN A 245 -15.33 -0.21 -18.75
C GLN A 245 -13.97 -0.66 -19.31
N PHE A 246 -13.95 -1.27 -20.48
CA PHE A 246 -12.71 -1.78 -21.06
C PHE A 246 -11.77 -0.66 -21.54
N THR A 247 -12.31 0.49 -21.95
CA THR A 247 -11.51 1.70 -22.21
C THR A 247 -10.85 2.20 -20.93
N ALA A 248 -11.60 2.31 -19.83
CA ALA A 248 -11.05 2.71 -18.53
C ALA A 248 -9.98 1.74 -18.01
N LEU A 249 -10.20 0.42 -18.15
CA LEU A 249 -9.23 -0.61 -17.78
C LEU A 249 -7.96 -0.54 -18.64
N THR A 250 -8.11 -0.31 -19.94
CA THR A 250 -6.98 -0.16 -20.88
C THR A 250 -6.14 1.06 -20.49
N ALA A 251 -6.78 2.22 -20.28
CA ALA A 251 -6.09 3.44 -19.85
C ALA A 251 -5.41 3.26 -18.49
N THR A 252 -6.09 2.64 -17.53
CA THR A 252 -5.55 2.33 -16.19
C THR A 252 -4.29 1.47 -16.29
N GLY A 253 -4.33 0.39 -17.08
CA GLY A 253 -3.17 -0.48 -17.32
C GLY A 253 -2.00 0.30 -17.92
N PHE A 254 -2.24 1.06 -18.98
CA PHE A 254 -1.21 1.85 -19.66
C PHE A 254 -0.51 2.84 -18.72
N PHE A 255 -1.27 3.67 -17.99
CA PHE A 255 -0.68 4.67 -17.11
C PHE A 255 0.05 4.04 -15.92
N PHE A 256 -0.53 3.00 -15.32
CA PHE A 256 0.08 2.39 -14.15
C PHE A 256 1.28 1.48 -14.45
N SER A 257 1.39 0.93 -15.66
CA SER A 257 2.60 0.24 -16.12
C SER A 257 3.83 1.14 -15.99
N ARG A 258 3.73 2.39 -16.47
CA ARG A 258 4.83 3.35 -16.37
C ARG A 258 5.00 3.89 -14.95
N TYR A 259 3.90 4.23 -14.28
CA TYR A 259 3.95 4.73 -12.91
C TYR A 259 4.70 3.78 -11.97
N ALA A 260 4.49 2.46 -12.12
CA ALA A 260 5.16 1.42 -11.32
C ALA A 260 6.70 1.45 -11.40
N LEU A 261 7.26 1.99 -12.48
CA LEU A 261 8.71 2.15 -12.67
C LEU A 261 9.25 3.49 -12.16
N LEU A 262 8.37 4.44 -11.85
CA LEU A 262 8.74 5.79 -11.39
C LEU A 262 8.57 5.97 -9.87
N VAL A 263 7.84 5.06 -9.22
CA VAL A 263 7.65 5.04 -7.77
C VAL A 263 8.88 4.51 -7.04
N LYS A 264 9.00 4.88 -5.77
CA LYS A 264 9.98 4.37 -4.81
C LYS A 264 9.23 3.61 -3.70
N PRO A 265 9.59 2.33 -3.47
CA PRO A 265 10.49 1.50 -4.28
C PRO A 265 9.92 1.20 -5.68
N ILE A 266 10.81 0.99 -6.66
CA ILE A 266 10.43 0.55 -8.01
C ILE A 266 9.73 -0.81 -7.90
N ASN A 267 8.63 -0.98 -8.63
CA ASN A 267 7.76 -2.14 -8.46
C ASN A 267 7.52 -2.88 -9.78
N TYR A 268 8.36 -3.88 -10.07
CA TYR A 268 8.27 -4.68 -11.29
C TYR A 268 7.02 -5.56 -11.35
N VAL A 269 6.54 -6.06 -10.20
CA VAL A 269 5.30 -6.86 -10.13
C VAL A 269 4.09 -5.99 -10.47
N LEU A 270 4.05 -4.76 -9.96
CA LEU A 270 3.01 -3.79 -10.30
C LEU A 270 3.08 -3.40 -11.78
N CYS A 271 4.28 -3.25 -12.33
CA CYS A 271 4.45 -2.99 -13.76
C CYS A 271 3.88 -4.15 -14.59
N SER A 272 4.28 -5.40 -14.27
CA SER A 272 3.86 -6.57 -15.03
C SER A 272 2.36 -6.81 -15.00
N VAL A 273 1.72 -6.68 -13.83
CA VAL A 273 0.26 -6.85 -13.72
C VAL A 273 -0.52 -5.77 -14.48
N ASN A 274 0.01 -4.54 -14.59
CA ASN A 274 -0.64 -3.48 -15.35
C ASN A 274 -0.41 -3.62 -16.86
N ILE A 275 0.74 -4.17 -17.29
CA ILE A 275 0.95 -4.57 -18.69
C ILE A 275 -0.03 -5.68 -19.07
N ALA A 276 -0.20 -6.66 -18.20
CA ALA A 276 -1.17 -7.72 -18.33
C ALA A 276 -2.61 -7.18 -18.45
N LEU A 277 -3.01 -6.27 -17.54
CA LEU A 277 -4.31 -5.60 -17.57
C LEU A 277 -4.51 -4.82 -18.88
N PHE A 278 -3.51 -4.05 -19.31
CA PHE A 278 -3.56 -3.32 -20.57
C PHE A 278 -3.78 -4.27 -21.75
N GLY A 279 -2.99 -5.35 -21.84
CA GLY A 279 -3.07 -6.30 -22.94
C GLY A 279 -4.43 -7.01 -23.03
N SER A 280 -4.91 -7.55 -21.90
CA SER A 280 -6.21 -8.25 -21.88
C SER A 280 -7.37 -7.30 -22.15
N SER A 281 -7.37 -6.10 -21.56
CA SER A 281 -8.45 -5.14 -21.77
C SER A 281 -8.45 -4.53 -23.18
N ALA A 282 -7.28 -4.24 -23.75
CA ALA A 282 -7.16 -3.78 -25.14
C ALA A 282 -7.63 -4.85 -26.13
N TYR A 283 -7.35 -6.12 -25.87
CA TYR A 283 -7.86 -7.24 -26.66
C TYR A 283 -9.39 -7.26 -26.67
N HIS A 284 -10.03 -7.19 -25.49
CA HIS A 284 -11.48 -7.14 -25.35
C HIS A 284 -12.11 -5.91 -26.02
N LEU A 285 -11.47 -4.74 -25.86
CA LEU A 285 -11.92 -3.51 -26.49
C LEU A 285 -11.86 -3.61 -28.02
N THR A 286 -10.78 -4.16 -28.56
CA THR A 286 -10.58 -4.30 -30.01
C THR A 286 -11.63 -5.24 -30.62
N ARG A 287 -11.87 -6.42 -30.03
CA ARG A 287 -12.91 -7.35 -30.53
C ARG A 287 -14.31 -6.75 -30.44
N LYS A 288 -14.58 -5.92 -29.42
CA LYS A 288 -15.87 -5.23 -29.26
C LYS A 288 -16.06 -4.17 -30.32
N ILE A 289 -15.06 -3.32 -30.55
CA ILE A 289 -15.12 -2.29 -31.60
C ILE A 289 -15.31 -2.93 -32.97
N LYS A 290 -14.59 -4.03 -33.25
CA LYS A 290 -14.78 -4.77 -34.49
C LYS A 290 -16.21 -5.31 -34.62
N ALA A 291 -16.74 -5.97 -33.58
CA ALA A 291 -18.08 -6.54 -33.65
C ALA A 291 -19.21 -5.49 -33.80
N ASP A 292 -19.04 -4.29 -33.23
CA ASP A 292 -20.09 -3.27 -33.19
C ASP A 292 -20.02 -2.28 -34.35
N TYR A 293 -18.84 -2.03 -34.93
CA TYR A 293 -18.60 -0.90 -35.83
C TYR A 293 -17.86 -1.21 -37.13
N LEU A 294 -17.31 -2.43 -37.32
CA LEU A 294 -16.54 -2.81 -38.52
C LEU A 294 -17.11 -4.05 -39.19
#